data_AF-A0A1S2PMN7-F1
#
_entry.id   AF-A0A1S2PMN7-F1
#
_cell.length_a   1.000
_cell.length_b   1.000
_cell.length_c   1.000
_cell.angle_alpha   90.00
_cell.angle_beta   90.00
_cell.angle_gamma   90.00
#
_symmetry.space_group_name_H-M   'P 1'
#
loop_
_entity.id
_entity.type
_entity.pdbx_description
1 polymer ?
#
loop_
_entity_poly.entity_id
_entity_poly.type
_entity_poly.pdbx_seq_one_letter_code
_entity_poly.pdbx_strand_id
1 'polypeptide(L)'
;MAPPVRPAAWRRMAGKWFTAMRMQALVPRIEAMTDRLIDGMLEHGRPADLVRHLAFPLPVYVICDMLGVPESDRDDFKNWSDTFLNLSKCTAAEMAAAHRDFAEYMAALVAEKRREPQDDLISQLIAATDAEGRPMPEPALAATGQALLPAGHETTAGPITTMAGVLLADRSRRERLLDDRSLIRSAGEEVLRLEPCTGFGMVRYVHEDTEVPSGAVPAQGTTVVCSMAAANRDTGTFAGAEDMDLGRTPNAHPAFGAGPHSCLGQPLARA
;
A
#
# COMPACT_ATOMS: atom_id res chain seq x y z
N MET A 1 -11.85 28.73 1.09
CA MET A 1 -11.32 27.35 1.11
C MET A 1 -12.07 26.56 0.05
N ALA A 2 -11.38 25.95 -0.92
CA ALA A 2 -12.05 25.12 -1.94
C ALA A 2 -12.73 23.92 -1.25
N PRO A 3 -13.92 23.47 -1.72
CA PRO A 3 -14.58 22.30 -1.13
C PRO A 3 -13.69 21.06 -1.28
N PRO A 4 -13.70 20.13 -0.30
CA PRO A 4 -12.90 18.92 -0.37
C PRO A 4 -13.31 18.08 -1.58
N VAL A 5 -12.32 17.48 -2.25
CA VAL A 5 -12.58 16.57 -3.38
C VAL A 5 -13.31 15.34 -2.85
N ARG A 6 -14.49 15.06 -3.41
CA ARG A 6 -15.25 13.86 -3.03
C ARG A 6 -14.42 12.59 -3.29
N PRO A 7 -14.40 11.58 -2.40
CA PRO A 7 -13.58 10.38 -2.55
C PRO A 7 -13.72 9.68 -3.91
N ALA A 8 -14.95 9.59 -4.44
CA ALA A 8 -15.20 9.00 -5.76
C ALA A 8 -14.57 9.80 -6.92
N ALA A 9 -14.53 11.13 -6.83
CA ALA A 9 -13.90 11.98 -7.83
C ALA A 9 -12.38 11.86 -7.76
N TRP A 10 -11.81 11.90 -6.54
CA TRP A 10 -10.38 11.68 -6.31
C TRP A 10 -9.94 10.32 -6.88
N ARG A 11 -10.65 9.25 -6.52
CA ARG A 11 -10.33 7.89 -6.92
C ARG A 11 -10.41 7.68 -8.42
N ARG A 12 -11.35 8.33 -9.11
CA ARG A 12 -11.43 8.32 -10.58
C ARG A 12 -10.26 9.03 -11.24
N MET A 13 -9.79 10.14 -10.67
CA MET A 13 -8.63 10.87 -11.19
C MET A 13 -7.33 10.08 -10.93
N ALA A 14 -7.09 9.68 -9.69
CA ALA A 14 -5.90 8.93 -9.29
C ALA A 14 -5.84 7.53 -9.93
N GLY A 15 -6.98 6.85 -10.07
CA GLY A 15 -7.03 5.48 -10.63
C GLY A 15 -6.57 5.36 -12.08
N LYS A 16 -6.53 6.45 -12.85
CA LYS A 16 -5.92 6.47 -14.19
C LYS A 16 -4.42 6.20 -14.16
N TRP A 17 -3.76 6.50 -13.04
CA TRP A 17 -2.35 6.21 -12.83
C TRP A 17 -2.13 4.75 -12.43
N PHE A 18 -2.93 4.21 -11.51
CA PHE A 18 -2.79 2.86 -10.94
C PHE A 18 -3.30 1.71 -11.83
N THR A 19 -3.22 1.86 -13.15
CA THR A 19 -3.61 0.77 -14.06
C THR A 19 -2.57 -0.36 -14.03
N ALA A 20 -3.01 -1.61 -14.22
CA ALA A 20 -2.11 -2.77 -14.23
C ALA A 20 -0.95 -2.61 -15.24
N MET A 21 -1.24 -2.06 -16.42
CA MET A 21 -0.23 -1.78 -17.45
C MET A 21 0.83 -0.78 -16.97
N ARG A 22 0.43 0.32 -16.34
CA ARG A 22 1.38 1.31 -15.80
C ARG A 22 2.19 0.75 -14.64
N MET A 23 1.57 0.00 -13.73
CA MET A 23 2.29 -0.58 -12.59
C MET A 23 3.28 -1.65 -13.06
N GLN A 24 2.94 -2.45 -14.08
CA GLN A 24 3.89 -3.38 -14.71
C GLN A 24 5.08 -2.67 -15.37
N ALA A 25 4.89 -1.47 -15.93
CA ALA A 25 5.99 -0.68 -16.49
C ALA A 25 6.96 -0.16 -15.42
N LEU A 26 6.60 -0.18 -14.13
CA LEU A 26 7.48 0.17 -13.02
C LEU A 26 8.38 -0.98 -12.56
N VAL A 27 8.09 -2.24 -12.92
CA VAL A 27 8.83 -3.43 -12.47
C VAL A 27 10.34 -3.28 -12.65
N PRO A 28 10.89 -2.85 -13.81
CA PRO A 28 12.34 -2.71 -13.95
C PRO A 28 12.96 -1.68 -12.99
N ARG A 29 12.20 -0.63 -12.61
CA ARG A 29 12.67 0.36 -11.62
C ARG A 29 12.62 -0.22 -10.21
N ILE A 30 11.57 -0.97 -9.88
CA ILE A 30 11.41 -1.65 -8.59
C ILE A 30 12.52 -2.69 -8.40
N GLU A 31 12.84 -3.47 -9.43
CA GLU A 31 13.98 -4.41 -9.44
C GLU A 31 15.30 -3.67 -9.18
N ALA A 32 15.57 -2.58 -9.91
CA ALA A 32 16.80 -1.81 -9.72
C ALA A 32 16.90 -1.17 -8.32
N MET A 33 15.79 -0.75 -7.72
CA MET A 33 15.75 -0.27 -6.32
C MET A 33 16.01 -1.42 -5.35
N THR A 34 15.41 -2.58 -5.59
CA THR A 34 15.58 -3.80 -4.79
C THR A 34 17.03 -4.25 -4.80
N ASP A 35 17.67 -4.31 -5.97
CA ASP A 35 19.08 -4.68 -6.11
C ASP A 35 20.00 -3.74 -5.33
N ARG A 36 19.82 -2.42 -5.46
CA ARG A 36 20.62 -1.44 -4.70
C ARG A 36 20.48 -1.60 -3.18
N LEU A 37 19.26 -1.87 -2.71
CA LEU A 37 18.99 -2.10 -1.29
C LEU A 37 19.63 -3.40 -0.79
N ILE A 38 19.58 -4.46 -1.60
CA ILE A 38 20.26 -5.73 -1.32
C ILE A 38 21.77 -5.54 -1.31
N ASP A 39 22.35 -4.83 -2.27
CA ASP A 39 23.79 -4.53 -2.32
C ASP A 39 24.24 -3.79 -1.06
N GLY A 40 23.52 -2.73 -0.67
CA GLY A 40 23.80 -2.00 0.57
C GLY A 40 23.66 -2.86 1.83
N MET A 41 22.72 -3.82 1.84
CA MET A 41 22.59 -4.79 2.93
C MET A 41 23.78 -5.77 2.97
N LEU A 42 24.29 -6.20 1.82
CA LEU A 42 25.45 -7.09 1.73
C LEU A 42 26.73 -6.38 2.17
N GLU A 43 26.92 -5.12 1.78
CA GLU A 43 28.03 -4.27 2.21
C GLU A 43 28.04 -4.03 3.73
N HIS A 44 26.86 -3.89 4.35
CA HIS A 44 26.75 -3.79 5.81
C HIS A 44 27.31 -5.02 6.55
N GLY A 45 27.21 -6.20 5.93
CA GLY A 45 27.69 -7.46 6.48
C GLY A 45 26.66 -8.21 7.34
N ARG A 46 27.05 -9.38 7.84
CA ARG A 46 26.17 -10.27 8.62
C ARG A 46 26.42 -10.13 10.13
N PRO A 47 25.37 -10.22 10.97
CA PRO A 47 23.95 -10.31 10.62
C PRO A 47 23.39 -8.97 10.12
N ALA A 48 22.37 -9.04 9.25
CA ALA A 48 21.66 -7.87 8.73
C ALA A 48 20.15 -7.97 9.01
N ASP A 49 19.52 -6.83 9.23
CA ASP A 49 18.07 -6.70 9.41
C ASP A 49 17.37 -6.43 8.07
N LEU A 50 16.70 -7.46 7.53
CA LEU A 50 15.98 -7.36 6.27
C LEU A 50 14.91 -6.27 6.28
N VAL A 51 14.27 -6.01 7.42
CA VAL A 51 13.23 -4.98 7.53
C VAL A 51 13.86 -3.62 7.33
N ARG A 52 14.92 -3.33 8.09
CA ARG A 52 15.65 -2.05 8.02
C ARG A 52 16.28 -1.80 6.65
N HIS A 53 16.83 -2.84 6.02
CA HIS A 53 17.63 -2.70 4.80
C HIS A 53 16.85 -2.91 3.51
N LEU A 54 15.70 -3.59 3.53
CA LEU A 54 14.92 -3.86 2.31
C LEU A 54 13.43 -3.59 2.49
N ALA A 55 12.76 -4.28 3.41
CA ALA A 55 11.29 -4.31 3.44
C ALA A 55 10.66 -2.95 3.75
N PHE A 56 11.31 -2.15 4.60
CA PHE A 56 10.88 -0.78 4.94
C PHE A 56 11.28 0.25 3.87
N PRO A 57 12.56 0.35 3.43
CA PRO A 57 12.93 1.38 2.45
C PRO A 57 12.33 1.17 1.06
N LEU A 58 12.18 -0.08 0.58
CA LEU A 58 11.73 -0.35 -0.80
C LEU A 58 10.36 0.30 -1.10
N PRO A 59 9.29 0.08 -0.32
CA PRO A 59 7.99 0.69 -0.61
C PRO A 59 8.00 2.22 -0.53
N VAL A 60 8.79 2.81 0.39
CA VAL A 60 8.96 4.28 0.48
C VAL A 60 9.61 4.80 -0.80
N TYR A 61 10.63 4.13 -1.31
CA TYR A 61 11.34 4.59 -2.51
C TYR A 61 10.47 4.47 -3.76
N VAL A 62 9.67 3.41 -3.86
CA VAL A 62 8.70 3.22 -4.95
C VAL A 62 7.60 4.29 -4.91
N ILE A 63 7.03 4.60 -3.75
CA ILE A 63 6.00 5.65 -3.66
C ILE A 63 6.58 7.04 -3.93
N CYS A 64 7.82 7.32 -3.48
CA CYS A 64 8.53 8.55 -3.79
C CYS A 64 8.75 8.72 -5.29
N ASP A 65 9.28 7.69 -5.97
CA ASP A 65 9.46 7.71 -7.43
C ASP A 65 8.13 7.99 -8.16
N MET A 66 7.07 7.32 -7.73
CA MET A 66 5.74 7.48 -8.30
C MET A 66 5.16 8.90 -8.08
N LEU A 67 5.40 9.50 -6.92
CA LEU A 67 4.99 10.88 -6.60
C LEU A 67 5.87 11.94 -7.29
N GLY A 68 6.98 11.54 -7.91
CA GLY A 68 7.93 12.45 -8.53
C GLY A 68 8.87 13.12 -7.54
N VAL A 69 9.08 12.51 -6.37
CA VAL A 69 10.00 12.97 -5.32
C VAL A 69 11.44 12.65 -5.73
N PRO A 70 12.38 13.62 -5.67
CA PRO A 70 13.79 13.39 -5.94
C PRO A 70 14.40 12.33 -5.00
N GLU A 71 15.43 11.62 -5.48
CA GLU A 71 16.06 10.57 -4.66
C GLU A 71 16.70 11.10 -3.38
N SER A 72 17.20 12.34 -3.39
CA SER A 72 17.81 13.02 -2.24
C SER A 72 16.89 13.18 -1.05
N ASP A 73 15.58 13.19 -1.29
CA ASP A 73 14.58 13.57 -0.30
C ASP A 73 13.86 12.33 0.27
N ARG A 74 14.19 11.12 -0.22
CA ARG A 74 13.55 9.87 0.18
C ARG A 74 13.72 9.54 1.66
N ASP A 75 14.81 9.97 2.28
CA ASP A 75 15.03 9.77 3.71
C ASP A 75 14.10 10.62 4.57
N ASP A 76 13.71 11.83 4.12
CA ASP A 76 12.70 12.64 4.80
C ASP A 76 11.32 11.97 4.73
N PHE A 77 10.97 11.41 3.56
CA PHE A 77 9.73 10.63 3.37
C PHE A 77 9.68 9.39 4.26
N LYS A 78 10.82 8.72 4.40
CA LYS A 78 10.95 7.58 5.32
C LYS A 78 10.67 8.01 6.77
N ASN A 79 11.23 9.14 7.21
CA ASN A 79 11.03 9.67 8.57
C ASN A 79 9.59 10.14 8.80
N TRP A 80 8.98 10.84 7.83
CA TRP A 80 7.58 11.22 7.90
C TRP A 80 6.67 9.99 7.97
N SER A 81 6.93 8.97 7.14
CA SER A 81 6.11 7.77 7.18
C SER A 81 6.24 7.00 8.49
N ASP A 82 7.44 6.89 9.07
CA ASP A 82 7.63 6.27 10.38
C ASP A 82 6.85 7.02 11.47
N THR A 83 6.85 8.37 11.41
CA THR A 83 6.11 9.22 12.34
C THR A 83 4.60 9.07 12.19
N PHE A 84 4.07 9.01 10.96
CA PHE A 84 2.63 8.89 10.70
C PHE A 84 2.04 7.56 11.17
N LEU A 85 2.85 6.51 11.16
CA LEU A 85 2.44 5.16 11.56
C LEU A 85 2.70 4.88 13.05
N ASN A 86 3.32 5.81 13.76
CA ASN A 86 3.68 5.61 15.14
C ASN A 86 2.48 5.82 16.08
N LEU A 87 2.19 4.82 16.91
CA LEU A 87 1.06 4.86 17.86
C LEU A 87 1.46 5.19 19.30
N SER A 88 2.75 5.22 19.64
CA SER A 88 3.17 5.23 21.06
C SER A 88 4.45 5.99 21.39
N LYS A 89 5.36 6.18 20.43
CA LYS A 89 6.65 6.85 20.61
C LYS A 89 6.59 8.34 20.26
N CYS A 90 5.73 8.74 19.32
CA CYS A 90 5.60 10.13 18.91
C CYS A 90 4.55 10.85 19.74
N THR A 91 4.91 12.03 20.24
CA THR A 91 3.98 12.96 20.88
C THR A 91 3.04 13.58 19.85
N ALA A 92 1.89 14.07 20.30
CA ALA A 92 0.95 14.80 19.43
C ALA A 92 1.61 16.02 18.75
N ALA A 93 2.57 16.67 19.42
CA ALA A 93 3.29 17.81 18.87
C ALA A 93 4.25 17.41 17.73
N GLU A 94 4.96 16.30 17.88
CA GLU A 94 5.83 15.75 16.83
C GLU A 94 5.01 15.27 15.63
N MET A 95 3.89 14.60 15.86
CA MET A 95 2.98 14.21 14.78
C MET A 95 2.45 15.45 14.03
N ALA A 96 2.05 16.50 14.75
CA ALA A 96 1.57 17.73 14.13
C ALA A 96 2.68 18.44 13.33
N ALA A 97 3.93 18.41 13.82
CA ALA A 97 5.07 18.95 13.11
C ALA A 97 5.36 18.18 11.81
N ALA A 98 5.44 16.85 11.87
CA ALA A 98 5.65 16.02 10.69
C ALA A 98 4.57 16.24 9.61
N HIS A 99 3.30 16.36 10.01
CA HIS A 99 2.22 16.65 9.08
C HIS A 99 2.36 18.01 8.39
N ARG A 100 2.76 19.05 9.15
CA ARG A 100 2.98 20.39 8.61
C ARG A 100 4.17 20.39 7.65
N ASP A 101 5.30 19.83 8.06
CA ASP A 101 6.53 19.84 7.27
C ASP A 101 6.34 19.03 5.97
N PHE A 102 5.65 17.89 6.04
CA PHE A 102 5.25 17.11 4.86
C PHE A 102 4.32 17.91 3.93
N ALA A 103 3.33 18.62 4.48
CA ALA A 103 2.40 19.41 3.68
C ALA A 103 3.10 20.59 2.99
N GLU A 104 4.04 21.25 3.67
CA GLU A 104 4.88 22.32 3.10
C GLU A 104 5.76 21.78 1.96
N TYR A 105 6.41 20.63 2.17
CA TYR A 105 7.19 19.96 1.13
C TYR A 105 6.32 19.62 -0.09
N MET A 106 5.17 18.99 0.13
CA MET A 106 4.27 18.62 -0.97
C MET A 106 3.73 19.83 -1.74
N ALA A 107 3.49 20.95 -1.06
CA ALA A 107 3.08 22.19 -1.73
C ALA A 107 4.20 22.71 -2.64
N ALA A 108 5.45 22.69 -2.17
CA ALA A 108 6.61 23.05 -2.98
C ALA A 108 6.78 22.13 -4.20
N LEU A 109 6.68 20.80 -3.98
CA LEU A 109 6.74 19.81 -5.05
C LEU A 109 5.64 20.05 -6.10
N VAL A 110 4.40 20.30 -5.68
CA VAL A 110 3.29 20.60 -6.60
C VAL A 110 3.55 21.86 -7.40
N ALA A 111 4.11 22.91 -6.78
CA ALA A 111 4.46 24.14 -7.47
C ALA A 111 5.57 23.92 -8.52
N GLU A 112 6.56 23.09 -8.21
CA GLU A 112 7.61 22.69 -9.14
C GLU A 112 7.06 21.88 -10.32
N LYS A 113 6.28 20.83 -10.05
CA LYS A 113 5.67 19.99 -11.10
C LYS A 113 4.68 20.75 -11.98
N ARG A 114 4.09 21.85 -11.49
CA ARG A 114 3.29 22.76 -12.33
C ARG A 114 4.14 23.52 -13.34
N ARG A 115 5.36 23.90 -12.96
CA ARG A 115 6.28 24.62 -13.84
C ARG A 115 6.95 23.68 -14.82
N GLU A 116 7.34 22.49 -14.34
CA GLU A 116 8.07 21.49 -15.10
C GLU A 116 7.42 20.10 -14.92
N PRO A 117 6.34 19.81 -15.67
CA PRO A 117 5.65 18.53 -15.57
C PRO A 117 6.56 17.37 -16.00
N GLN A 118 6.48 16.27 -15.26
CA GLN A 118 7.21 15.02 -15.53
C GLN A 118 6.24 13.84 -15.63
N ASP A 119 6.74 12.64 -15.92
CA ASP A 119 5.92 11.42 -15.91
C ASP A 119 5.82 10.86 -14.48
N ASP A 120 5.08 11.58 -13.64
CA ASP A 120 4.75 11.21 -12.26
C ASP A 120 3.27 11.48 -11.91
N LEU A 121 2.82 10.89 -10.81
CA LEU A 121 1.42 10.97 -10.38
C LEU A 121 0.98 12.41 -10.12
N ILE A 122 1.84 13.23 -9.51
CA ILE A 122 1.50 14.61 -9.15
C ILE A 122 1.29 15.45 -10.42
N SER A 123 2.17 15.34 -11.40
CA SER A 123 2.06 15.98 -12.72
C SER A 123 0.78 15.56 -13.44
N GLN A 124 0.43 14.28 -13.41
CA GLN A 124 -0.84 13.81 -14.00
C GLN A 124 -2.07 14.29 -13.24
N LEU A 125 -2.04 14.36 -11.90
CA LEU A 125 -3.17 14.87 -11.13
C LEU A 125 -3.35 16.38 -11.28
N ILE A 126 -2.27 17.14 -11.47
CA ILE A 126 -2.32 18.57 -11.83
C ILE A 126 -3.08 18.77 -13.13
N ALA A 127 -2.84 17.92 -14.13
CA ALA A 127 -3.52 17.96 -15.43
C ALA A 127 -4.93 17.32 -15.40
N ALA A 128 -5.29 16.59 -14.35
CA ALA A 128 -6.54 15.86 -14.27
C ALA A 128 -7.72 16.77 -13.87
N THR A 129 -8.90 16.45 -14.42
CA THR A 129 -10.16 17.06 -14.06
C THR A 129 -11.19 16.01 -13.63
N ASP A 130 -12.16 16.44 -12.83
CA ASP A 130 -13.35 15.63 -12.52
C ASP A 130 -14.33 15.58 -13.70
N ALA A 131 -15.52 14.99 -13.47
CA ALA A 131 -16.53 14.80 -14.52
C ALA A 131 -17.17 16.12 -14.97
N GLU A 132 -17.06 17.16 -14.13
CA GLU A 132 -17.56 18.50 -14.40
C GLU A 132 -16.45 19.42 -14.94
N GLY A 133 -15.28 18.87 -15.29
CA GLY A 133 -14.14 19.62 -15.82
C GLY A 133 -13.37 20.44 -14.78
N ARG A 134 -13.61 20.23 -13.48
CA ARG A 134 -12.91 20.97 -12.42
C ARG A 134 -11.55 20.33 -12.12
N PRO A 135 -10.47 21.11 -12.04
CA PRO A 135 -9.15 20.60 -11.69
C PRO A 135 -9.08 20.20 -10.20
N MET A 136 -8.10 19.36 -9.85
CA MET A 136 -7.83 19.05 -8.45
C MET A 136 -7.27 20.30 -7.72
N PRO A 137 -7.88 20.75 -6.61
CA PRO A 137 -7.33 21.83 -5.81
C PRO A 137 -5.95 21.48 -5.24
N GLU A 138 -5.09 22.47 -5.09
CA GLU A 138 -3.73 22.30 -4.57
C GLU A 138 -3.66 21.60 -3.21
N PRO A 139 -4.51 21.93 -2.21
CA PRO A 139 -4.53 21.19 -0.96
C PRO A 139 -4.87 19.70 -1.13
N ALA A 140 -5.66 19.35 -2.15
CA ALA A 140 -6.01 17.96 -2.44
C ALA A 140 -4.87 17.20 -3.14
N LEU A 141 -4.03 17.89 -3.91
CA LEU A 141 -2.79 17.31 -4.47
C LEU A 141 -1.81 16.96 -3.35
N ALA A 142 -1.57 17.89 -2.42
CA ALA A 142 -0.71 17.64 -1.26
C ALA A 142 -1.26 16.51 -0.37
N ALA A 143 -2.56 16.55 -0.07
CA ALA A 143 -3.22 15.49 0.69
C ALA A 143 -3.17 14.12 -0.01
N THR A 144 -3.04 14.08 -1.34
CA THR A 144 -2.86 12.82 -2.08
C THR A 144 -1.53 12.17 -1.74
N GLY A 145 -0.43 12.94 -1.72
CA GLY A 145 0.88 12.41 -1.29
C GLY A 145 0.83 11.90 0.15
N GLN A 146 0.19 12.66 1.04
CA GLN A 146 0.05 12.30 2.45
C GLN A 146 -0.77 11.04 2.67
N ALA A 147 -1.79 10.81 1.84
CA ALA A 147 -2.60 9.60 1.90
C ALA A 147 -1.87 8.38 1.32
N LEU A 148 -1.11 8.57 0.23
CA LEU A 148 -0.48 7.46 -0.49
C LEU A 148 0.82 6.98 0.17
N LEU A 149 1.59 7.86 0.82
CA LEU A 149 2.84 7.49 1.48
C LEU A 149 2.66 6.38 2.54
N PRO A 150 1.89 6.58 3.64
CA PRO A 150 1.70 5.54 4.63
C PRO A 150 0.91 4.35 4.08
N ALA A 151 -0.06 4.59 3.19
CA ALA A 151 -0.89 3.53 2.61
C ALA A 151 -0.10 2.57 1.71
N GLY A 152 0.92 3.05 0.99
CA GLY A 152 1.79 2.24 0.15
C GLY A 152 2.99 1.64 0.88
N HIS A 153 3.32 2.16 2.06
CA HIS A 153 4.52 1.78 2.79
C HIS A 153 4.32 0.56 3.69
N GLU A 154 3.59 0.68 4.80
CA GLU A 154 3.48 -0.40 5.80
C GLU A 154 2.82 -1.65 5.22
N THR A 155 1.78 -1.44 4.41
CA THR A 155 0.99 -2.50 3.78
C THR A 155 1.79 -3.36 2.80
N THR A 156 2.93 -2.85 2.32
CA THR A 156 3.85 -3.57 1.43
C THR A 156 5.05 -4.12 2.20
N ALA A 157 5.57 -3.37 3.17
CA ALA A 157 6.67 -3.80 4.04
C ALA A 157 6.33 -5.07 4.84
N GLY A 158 5.09 -5.16 5.34
CA GLY A 158 4.59 -6.33 6.08
C GLY A 158 4.67 -7.62 5.25
N PRO A 159 3.97 -7.71 4.10
CA PRO A 159 4.03 -8.88 3.23
C PRO A 159 5.44 -9.27 2.76
N ILE A 160 6.33 -8.30 2.46
CA ILE A 160 7.74 -8.60 2.13
C ILE A 160 8.42 -9.30 3.30
N THR A 161 8.25 -8.76 4.51
CA THR A 161 8.82 -9.33 5.74
C THR A 161 8.25 -10.72 6.03
N THR A 162 6.94 -10.89 5.89
CA THR A 162 6.25 -12.17 6.10
C THR A 162 6.70 -13.21 5.09
N MET A 163 6.81 -12.87 3.80
CA MET A 163 7.31 -13.78 2.78
C MET A 163 8.71 -14.28 3.12
N ALA A 164 9.63 -13.38 3.49
CA ALA A 164 10.97 -13.75 3.90
C ALA A 164 10.95 -14.67 5.13
N GLY A 165 10.15 -14.34 6.16
CA GLY A 165 9.99 -15.17 7.35
C GLY A 165 9.47 -16.58 7.03
N VAL A 166 8.44 -16.68 6.19
CA VAL A 166 7.84 -17.94 5.74
C VAL A 166 8.84 -18.85 5.02
N LEU A 167 9.68 -18.27 4.15
CA LEU A 167 10.69 -19.02 3.40
C LEU A 167 11.92 -19.37 4.26
N LEU A 168 12.28 -18.53 5.22
CA LEU A 168 13.41 -18.79 6.13
C LEU A 168 13.06 -19.81 7.22
N ALA A 169 11.79 -19.86 7.65
CA ALA A 169 11.32 -20.81 8.65
C ALA A 169 11.21 -22.25 8.12
N ASP A 170 11.01 -22.43 6.82
CA ASP A 170 10.87 -23.74 6.19
C ASP A 170 11.70 -23.85 4.90
N ARG A 171 12.80 -24.61 4.99
CA ARG A 171 13.72 -24.84 3.89
C ARG A 171 13.05 -25.47 2.67
N SER A 172 12.04 -26.33 2.85
CA SER A 172 11.35 -27.00 1.74
C SER A 172 10.56 -26.00 0.89
N ARG A 173 9.96 -24.98 1.51
CA ARG A 173 9.28 -23.89 0.80
C ARG A 173 10.26 -23.07 -0.02
N ARG A 174 11.41 -22.72 0.58
CA ARG A 174 12.48 -22.01 -0.12
C ARG A 174 13.01 -22.79 -1.32
N GLU A 175 13.31 -24.07 -1.14
CA GLU A 175 13.80 -24.93 -2.21
C GLU A 175 12.76 -25.07 -3.33
N ARG A 176 11.49 -25.33 -3.00
CA ARG A 176 10.39 -25.38 -3.97
C ARG A 176 10.26 -24.10 -4.79
N LEU A 177 10.35 -22.92 -4.15
CA LEU A 177 10.24 -21.63 -4.84
C LEU A 177 11.47 -21.33 -5.73
N LEU A 178 12.66 -21.78 -5.32
CA LEU A 178 13.89 -21.63 -6.11
C LEU A 178 13.88 -22.56 -7.34
N ASP A 179 13.37 -23.79 -7.17
CA ASP A 179 13.24 -24.78 -8.24
C ASP A 179 12.15 -24.39 -9.25
N ASP A 180 11.05 -23.78 -8.79
CA ASP A 180 9.95 -23.31 -9.63
C ASP A 180 9.57 -21.84 -9.33
N ARG A 181 10.21 -20.92 -10.05
CA ARG A 181 9.93 -19.48 -9.96
C ARG A 181 8.55 -19.08 -10.46
N SER A 182 7.81 -19.94 -11.16
CA SER A 182 6.45 -19.63 -11.57
C SER A 182 5.50 -19.49 -10.36
N LEU A 183 5.89 -20.04 -9.21
CA LEU A 183 5.15 -19.95 -7.95
C LEU A 183 5.26 -18.60 -7.23
N ILE A 184 6.15 -17.69 -7.65
CA ILE A 184 6.35 -16.38 -6.98
C ILE A 184 5.03 -15.62 -6.84
N ARG A 185 4.24 -15.59 -7.92
CA ARG A 185 2.96 -14.86 -7.94
C ARG A 185 1.94 -15.49 -7.00
N SER A 186 1.74 -16.81 -7.06
CA SER A 186 0.77 -17.50 -6.20
C SER A 186 1.19 -17.48 -4.73
N ALA A 187 2.49 -17.57 -4.46
CA ALA A 187 3.04 -17.42 -3.12
C ALA A 187 2.78 -16.02 -2.56
N GLY A 188 2.94 -14.97 -3.36
CA GLY A 188 2.61 -13.60 -2.96
C GLY A 188 1.15 -13.43 -2.57
N GLU A 189 0.22 -13.94 -3.38
CA GLU A 189 -1.22 -13.95 -3.04
C GLU A 189 -1.51 -14.77 -1.77
N GLU A 190 -0.80 -15.89 -1.56
CA GLU A 190 -0.96 -16.70 -0.35
C GLU A 190 -0.45 -16.00 0.91
N VAL A 191 0.66 -15.26 0.83
CA VAL A 191 1.13 -14.41 1.94
C VAL A 191 0.08 -13.34 2.26
N LEU A 192 -0.48 -12.69 1.25
CA LEU A 192 -1.52 -11.67 1.44
C LEU A 192 -2.81 -12.26 2.04
N ARG A 193 -3.14 -13.51 1.71
CA ARG A 193 -4.25 -14.23 2.36
C ARG A 193 -3.92 -14.49 3.83
N LEU A 194 -2.76 -15.06 4.13
CA LEU A 194 -2.44 -15.44 5.51
C LEU A 194 -2.21 -14.25 6.43
N GLU A 195 -1.61 -13.17 5.94
CA GLU A 195 -1.28 -11.97 6.71
C GLU A 195 -1.82 -10.70 6.01
N PRO A 196 -3.14 -10.47 6.07
CA PRO A 196 -3.71 -9.24 5.53
C PRO A 196 -3.35 -8.08 6.45
N CYS A 197 -2.57 -7.12 5.95
CA CYS A 197 -2.02 -5.96 6.67
C CYS A 197 -3.10 -4.93 7.10
N THR A 198 -4.14 -5.39 7.79
CA THR A 198 -5.41 -4.69 8.02
C THR A 198 -5.80 -4.62 9.50
N GLY A 199 -4.91 -5.07 10.38
CA GLY A 199 -5.12 -5.06 11.83
C GLY A 199 -6.37 -5.84 12.23
N PHE A 200 -7.26 -5.18 13.01
CA PHE A 200 -8.49 -5.79 13.51
C PHE A 200 -9.64 -5.82 12.49
N GLY A 201 -9.46 -5.25 11.29
CA GLY A 201 -10.44 -5.26 10.21
C GLY A 201 -10.96 -3.87 9.82
N MET A 202 -11.84 -3.84 8.81
CA MET A 202 -12.36 -2.60 8.25
C MET A 202 -13.68 -2.20 8.89
N VAL A 203 -13.73 -0.99 9.42
CA VAL A 203 -14.93 -0.43 10.04
C VAL A 203 -15.93 0.02 8.98
N ARG A 204 -17.21 -0.32 9.16
CA ARG A 204 -18.33 0.19 8.35
C ARG A 204 -19.46 0.64 9.27
N TYR A 205 -20.15 1.70 8.85
CA TYR A 205 -21.33 2.21 9.52
C TYR A 205 -22.58 1.77 8.77
N VAL A 206 -23.55 1.22 9.49
CA VAL A 206 -24.78 0.68 8.91
C VAL A 206 -25.79 1.82 8.75
N HIS A 207 -26.12 2.16 7.50
CA HIS A 207 -27.01 3.28 7.18
C HIS A 207 -28.50 2.93 7.22
N GLU A 208 -28.83 1.64 7.08
CA GLU A 208 -30.16 1.07 7.16
C GLU A 208 -30.05 -0.37 7.65
N ASP A 209 -31.10 -0.90 8.28
CA ASP A 209 -31.15 -2.29 8.74
C ASP A 209 -30.77 -3.22 7.58
N THR A 210 -29.69 -3.98 7.74
CA THR A 210 -29.08 -4.75 6.65
C THR A 210 -29.07 -6.23 7.02
N GLU A 211 -29.79 -7.08 6.29
CA GLU A 211 -29.67 -8.52 6.47
C GLU A 211 -28.38 -9.03 5.81
N VAL A 212 -27.57 -9.78 6.54
CA VAL A 212 -26.35 -10.44 6.02
C VAL A 212 -26.57 -11.95 5.86
N PRO A 213 -25.78 -12.67 5.04
CA PRO A 213 -26.04 -14.09 4.73
C PRO A 213 -26.14 -15.05 5.92
N SER A 214 -25.61 -14.67 7.09
CA SER A 214 -25.78 -15.45 8.33
C SER A 214 -27.17 -15.32 8.96
N GLY A 215 -28.06 -14.49 8.41
CA GLY A 215 -29.36 -14.11 8.97
C GLY A 215 -29.27 -13.03 10.05
N ALA A 216 -28.08 -12.52 10.37
CA ALA A 216 -27.95 -11.38 11.26
C ALA A 216 -28.45 -10.10 10.58
N VAL A 217 -29.06 -9.20 11.35
CA VAL A 217 -29.55 -7.90 10.87
C VAL A 217 -28.92 -6.78 11.71
N PRO A 218 -27.69 -6.33 11.40
CA PRO A 218 -27.17 -5.10 11.98
C PRO A 218 -28.15 -3.95 11.78
N ALA A 219 -28.56 -3.33 12.88
CA ALA A 219 -29.49 -2.21 12.86
C ALA A 219 -28.82 -0.93 12.34
N GLN A 220 -29.63 -0.05 11.74
CA GLN A 220 -29.22 1.32 11.41
C GLN A 220 -28.52 1.97 12.61
N GLY A 221 -27.39 2.61 12.33
CA GLY A 221 -26.59 3.30 13.32
C GLY A 221 -25.53 2.43 14.00
N THR A 222 -25.53 1.12 13.73
CA THR A 222 -24.51 0.20 14.25
C THR A 222 -23.21 0.33 13.49
N THR A 223 -22.09 0.13 14.19
CA THR A 223 -20.76 -0.02 13.58
C THR A 223 -20.40 -1.50 13.49
N VAL A 224 -20.01 -1.96 12.31
CA VAL A 224 -19.54 -3.33 12.08
C VAL A 224 -18.07 -3.34 11.69
N VAL A 225 -17.37 -4.40 12.06
CA VAL A 225 -15.96 -4.61 11.69
C VAL A 225 -15.89 -5.82 10.76
N CYS A 226 -15.42 -5.60 9.54
CA CYS A 226 -15.19 -6.65 8.55
C CYS A 226 -13.77 -7.19 8.71
N SER A 227 -13.63 -8.35 9.35
CA SER A 227 -12.32 -9.01 9.53
C SER A 227 -11.91 -9.77 8.28
N MET A 228 -10.96 -9.20 7.52
CA MET A 228 -10.33 -9.88 6.39
C MET A 228 -9.50 -11.08 6.84
N ALA A 229 -8.83 -10.98 7.99
CA ALA A 229 -8.08 -12.10 8.56
C ALA A 229 -8.99 -13.31 8.81
N ALA A 230 -10.17 -13.10 9.39
CA ALA A 230 -11.14 -14.18 9.59
C ALA A 230 -11.65 -14.75 8.25
N ALA A 231 -12.03 -13.87 7.31
CA ALA A 231 -12.50 -14.29 5.99
C ALA A 231 -11.44 -15.10 5.22
N ASN A 232 -10.17 -14.70 5.32
CA ASN A 232 -9.05 -15.40 4.69
C ASN A 232 -8.77 -16.77 5.32
N ARG A 233 -9.27 -17.05 6.53
CA ARG A 233 -9.14 -18.35 7.23
C ARG A 233 -10.43 -19.17 7.23
N ASP A 234 -11.45 -18.74 6.50
CA ASP A 234 -12.72 -19.47 6.40
C ASP A 234 -12.51 -20.83 5.73
N THR A 235 -12.69 -21.91 6.49
CA THR A 235 -12.55 -23.30 6.01
C THR A 235 -13.62 -23.71 5.00
N GLY A 236 -14.74 -22.98 4.93
CA GLY A 236 -15.75 -23.16 3.88
C GLY A 236 -15.30 -22.62 2.52
N THR A 237 -14.32 -21.70 2.51
CA THR A 237 -13.79 -21.08 1.29
C THR A 237 -12.39 -21.62 0.93
N PHE A 238 -11.53 -21.84 1.93
CA PHE A 238 -10.14 -22.26 1.74
C PHE A 238 -9.88 -23.63 2.39
N ALA A 239 -9.64 -24.66 1.59
CA ALA A 239 -9.15 -25.95 2.10
C ALA A 239 -7.74 -25.77 2.70
N GLY A 240 -7.48 -26.34 3.88
CA GLY A 240 -6.22 -26.10 4.60
C GLY A 240 -5.99 -24.60 4.85
N ALA A 241 -6.98 -23.91 5.40
CA ALA A 241 -6.97 -22.44 5.53
C ALA A 241 -5.80 -21.90 6.37
N GLU A 242 -5.25 -22.71 7.27
CA GLU A 242 -4.10 -22.37 8.11
C GLU A 242 -2.75 -22.63 7.42
N ASP A 243 -2.75 -23.38 6.32
CA ASP A 243 -1.52 -23.81 5.66
C ASP A 243 -1.03 -22.74 4.67
N MET A 244 0.30 -22.56 4.63
CA MET A 244 0.98 -21.82 3.57
C MET A 244 1.19 -22.72 2.36
N ASP A 245 0.33 -22.59 1.35
CA ASP A 245 0.50 -23.24 0.05
C ASP A 245 0.97 -22.25 -1.02
N LEU A 246 2.25 -22.35 -1.39
CA LEU A 246 2.86 -21.52 -2.44
C LEU A 246 2.15 -21.62 -3.79
N GLY A 247 1.43 -22.72 -4.06
CA GLY A 247 0.74 -22.98 -5.32
C GLY A 247 -0.77 -22.82 -5.24
N ARG A 248 -1.32 -22.23 -4.16
CA ARG A 248 -2.77 -22.19 -3.94
C ARG A 248 -3.51 -21.60 -5.13
N THR A 249 -4.44 -22.38 -5.68
CA THR A 249 -5.37 -21.94 -6.72
C THR A 249 -6.69 -22.71 -6.62
N PRO A 250 -7.86 -22.05 -6.71
CA PRO A 250 -8.04 -20.59 -6.72
C PRO A 250 -7.69 -19.95 -5.36
N ASN A 251 -7.39 -18.64 -5.36
CA ASN A 251 -7.07 -17.89 -4.15
C ASN A 251 -7.82 -16.54 -4.10
N ALA A 252 -9.14 -16.60 -3.87
CA ALA A 252 -10.02 -15.43 -3.89
C ALA A 252 -10.02 -14.66 -2.55
N HIS A 253 -8.84 -14.30 -2.05
CA HIS A 253 -8.69 -13.64 -0.75
C HIS A 253 -9.11 -12.15 -0.80
N PRO A 254 -9.86 -11.64 0.19
CA PRO A 254 -10.24 -10.22 0.27
C PRO A 254 -9.15 -9.27 0.77
N ALA A 255 -7.85 -9.61 0.77
CA ALA A 255 -6.81 -8.77 1.39
C ALA A 255 -6.69 -7.35 0.78
N PHE A 256 -7.14 -7.18 -0.47
CA PHE A 256 -7.24 -5.88 -1.13
C PHE A 256 -8.62 -5.23 -0.98
N GLY A 257 -9.46 -5.71 -0.06
CA GLY A 257 -10.83 -5.25 0.15
C GLY A 257 -11.75 -5.48 -1.05
N ALA A 258 -12.95 -4.91 -0.97
CA ALA A 258 -13.98 -5.01 -1.99
C ALA A 258 -14.79 -3.71 -2.12
N GLY A 259 -15.51 -3.57 -3.24
CA GLY A 259 -16.41 -2.44 -3.50
C GLY A 259 -15.68 -1.13 -3.81
N PRO A 260 -16.33 0.04 -3.55
CA PRO A 260 -15.78 1.36 -3.88
C PRO A 260 -14.44 1.70 -3.21
N HIS A 261 -14.11 0.99 -2.13
CA HIS A 261 -12.89 1.14 -1.35
C HIS A 261 -11.92 -0.03 -1.50
N SER A 262 -12.01 -0.81 -2.60
CA SER A 262 -10.95 -1.78 -2.93
C SER A 262 -9.57 -1.09 -2.93
N CYS A 263 -8.48 -1.83 -2.80
CA CYS A 263 -7.15 -1.21 -2.79
C CYS A 263 -6.85 -0.61 -4.16
N LEU A 264 -6.61 0.71 -4.21
CA LEU A 264 -6.22 1.40 -5.44
C LEU A 264 -4.84 0.93 -5.93
N GLY A 265 -3.94 0.67 -4.98
CA GLY A 265 -2.56 0.24 -5.23
C GLY A 265 -2.37 -1.25 -5.47
N GLN A 266 -3.45 -2.04 -5.56
CA GLN A 266 -3.35 -3.50 -5.72
C GLN A 266 -2.43 -3.94 -6.88
N PRO A 267 -2.46 -3.31 -8.07
CA PRO A 267 -1.55 -3.72 -9.15
C PRO A 267 -0.08 -3.36 -8.88
N LEU A 268 0.18 -2.32 -8.07
CA LEU A 268 1.54 -1.92 -7.65
C LEU A 268 2.07 -2.87 -6.59
N ALA A 269 1.26 -3.19 -5.58
CA ALA A 269 1.65 -4.10 -4.50
C ALA A 269 2.02 -5.51 -4.98
N ARG A 270 1.56 -5.90 -6.19
CA ARG A 270 1.88 -7.18 -6.84
C ARG A 270 3.06 -7.11 -7.82
N ALA A 271 3.43 -5.90 -8.24
CA ALA A 271 4.53 -5.67 -9.18
C ALA A 271 5.86 -5.79 -8.42
#